data_AF-A0A820GRF6-F1
#
_entry.id   AF-A0A820GRF6-F1
#
_cell.length_a   1.000
_cell.length_b   1.000
_cell.length_c   1.000
_cell.angle_alpha   90.00
_cell.angle_beta   90.00
_cell.angle_gamma   90.00
#
_symmetry.space_group_name_H-M   'P 1'
#
loop_
_entity.id
_entity.type
_entity.pdbx_description
1 polymer ?
#
loop_
_entity_poly.entity_id
_entity_poly.type
_entity_poly.pdbx_seq_one_letter_code
_entity_poly.pdbx_strand_id
1 'polypeptide(L)'
;IILLKNTNNILPFDVTKDKYYFIYGSVADQSNKDFDSRHSAKHSGALYQGGGSGFVQPTYAIDPLTSLLIKGQDFHFRIRYITNQNDYVAINNSFNGRGFAAAKCLVFISAWSSEGYDRNDLHALNNGDKLVQTVASRCANTIVIVNSASQLNLEGWIDLPNVVGVIWSGMPGSEYGPAIVDVLFGNYNPGGKLVFTLAKKDS
;
A
#
# COMPACT_ATOMS: atom_id res chain seq x y z
N ILE A 1 -10.33 1.81 -7.28
CA ILE A 1 -9.68 2.44 -6.11
C ILE A 1 -10.74 3.13 -5.26
N ILE A 2 -10.73 2.90 -3.94
CA ILE A 2 -11.75 3.36 -2.98
C ILE A 2 -11.04 4.12 -1.86
N LEU A 3 -11.55 5.29 -1.48
CA LEU A 3 -11.05 6.06 -0.34
C LEU A 3 -11.86 5.72 0.92
N LEU A 4 -11.22 5.10 1.91
CA LEU A 4 -11.87 4.67 3.16
C LEU A 4 -11.71 5.68 4.29
N LYS A 5 -10.55 6.34 4.36
CA LYS A 5 -10.24 7.36 5.36
C LYS A 5 -9.46 8.49 4.69
N ASN A 6 -9.82 9.73 5.00
CA ASN A 6 -9.08 10.93 4.60
C ASN A 6 -9.32 12.02 5.64
N THR A 7 -8.53 12.02 6.72
CA THR A 7 -8.60 13.05 7.76
C THR A 7 -7.65 14.19 7.44
N ASN A 8 -8.00 15.40 7.87
CA ASN A 8 -7.19 16.61 7.68
C ASN A 8 -6.90 16.95 6.20
N ASN A 9 -7.71 16.42 5.26
CA ASN A 9 -7.52 16.57 3.82
C ASN A 9 -6.09 16.19 3.40
N ILE A 10 -5.55 15.08 3.93
CA ILE A 10 -4.20 14.62 3.64
C ILE A 10 -4.01 14.25 2.15
N LEU A 11 -5.10 13.84 1.49
CA LEU A 11 -5.19 13.58 0.06
C LEU A 11 -6.15 14.56 -0.62
N PRO A 12 -5.86 14.97 -1.88
CA PRO A 12 -4.68 14.60 -2.68
C PRO A 12 -3.40 15.31 -2.22
N PHE A 13 -2.24 14.74 -2.56
CA PHE A 13 -0.93 15.34 -2.29
C PHE A 13 -0.69 16.58 -3.15
N ASP A 14 -0.07 17.59 -2.55
CA ASP A 14 0.26 18.84 -3.21
C ASP A 14 1.76 18.89 -3.50
N VAL A 15 2.15 18.63 -4.75
CA VAL A 15 3.55 18.62 -5.19
C VAL A 15 4.30 19.94 -4.94
N THR A 16 3.60 21.05 -4.70
CA THR A 16 4.21 22.34 -4.37
C THR A 16 4.62 22.41 -2.89
N LYS A 17 3.90 21.70 -2.01
CA LYS A 17 4.11 21.72 -0.54
C LYS A 17 4.75 20.45 -0.01
N ASP A 18 4.32 19.30 -0.50
CA ASP A 18 4.71 17.99 -0.03
C ASP A 18 6.00 17.54 -0.74
N LYS A 19 7.14 17.68 -0.06
CA LYS A 19 8.48 17.42 -0.63
C LYS A 19 9.15 16.14 -0.14
N TYR A 20 8.57 15.45 0.83
CA TYR A 20 9.15 14.24 1.42
C TYR A 20 8.11 13.12 1.47
N TYR A 21 8.46 11.99 0.86
CA TYR A 21 7.64 10.79 0.85
C TYR A 21 8.47 9.61 1.34
N PHE A 22 7.93 8.86 2.29
CA PHE A 22 8.56 7.68 2.84
C PHE A 22 7.67 6.48 2.55
N ILE A 23 8.17 5.54 1.76
CA ILE A 23 7.40 4.40 1.26
C ILE A 23 7.83 3.15 2.01
N TYR A 24 6.88 2.41 2.54
CA TYR A 24 7.11 1.20 3.33
C TYR A 24 6.27 0.05 2.78
N GLY A 25 6.83 -1.15 2.85
CA GLY A 25 6.10 -2.37 2.52
C GLY A 25 6.57 -2.99 1.20
N SER A 26 6.63 -4.33 1.18
CA SER A 26 7.08 -5.05 -0.02
C SER A 26 6.12 -4.87 -1.19
N VAL A 27 4.84 -4.63 -0.89
CA VAL A 27 3.76 -4.44 -1.86
C VAL A 27 3.91 -3.16 -2.69
N ALA A 28 4.79 -2.25 -2.28
CA ALA A 28 5.10 -1.06 -3.07
C ALA A 28 5.96 -1.39 -4.30
N ASP A 29 6.75 -2.46 -4.28
CA ASP A 29 7.80 -2.76 -5.26
C ASP A 29 7.53 -4.07 -6.00
N GLN A 30 8.16 -4.28 -7.16
CA GLN A 30 8.01 -5.52 -7.90
C GLN A 30 8.59 -6.72 -7.11
N SER A 31 7.98 -7.89 -7.27
CA SER A 31 8.54 -9.12 -6.71
C SER A 31 9.85 -9.51 -7.41
N ASN A 32 10.79 -10.09 -6.65
CA ASN A 32 11.94 -10.79 -7.22
C ASN A 32 11.55 -12.06 -8.02
N LYS A 33 10.27 -12.44 -8.01
CA LYS A 33 9.70 -13.56 -8.77
C LYS A 33 8.84 -13.11 -9.96
N ASP A 34 9.11 -11.90 -10.46
CA ASP A 34 8.37 -11.28 -11.56
C ASP A 34 6.87 -11.10 -11.21
N PHE A 35 5.95 -11.29 -12.17
CA PHE A 35 4.51 -11.11 -11.96
C PHE A 35 3.77 -12.35 -11.46
N ASP A 36 4.46 -13.48 -11.28
CA ASP A 36 3.81 -14.76 -11.01
C ASP A 36 3.38 -14.92 -9.55
N SER A 37 2.08 -14.70 -9.32
CA SER A 37 1.41 -14.91 -8.03
C SER A 37 0.59 -16.21 -7.99
N ARG A 38 0.65 -17.09 -9.00
CA ARG A 38 -0.27 -18.24 -9.15
C ARG A 38 -0.30 -19.21 -7.98
N HIS A 39 0.86 -19.48 -7.37
CA HIS A 39 1.03 -20.56 -6.39
C HIS A 39 1.72 -20.11 -5.09
N SER A 40 1.74 -18.81 -4.80
CA SER A 40 2.56 -18.29 -3.69
C SER A 40 1.73 -17.61 -2.62
N ALA A 41 1.31 -18.39 -1.61
CA ALA A 41 0.73 -17.86 -0.36
C ALA A 41 1.67 -16.93 0.42
N LYS A 42 2.96 -16.93 0.09
CA LYS A 42 3.98 -16.01 0.63
C LYS A 42 4.40 -14.97 -0.41
N HIS A 43 3.45 -14.50 -1.22
CA HIS A 43 3.72 -13.46 -2.21
C HIS A 43 4.38 -12.25 -1.53
N SER A 44 5.45 -11.77 -2.13
CA SER A 44 6.16 -10.55 -1.77
C SER A 44 6.23 -9.69 -3.01
N GLY A 45 6.09 -8.39 -2.86
CA GLY A 45 5.95 -7.48 -4.00
C GLY A 45 4.51 -7.05 -4.25
N ALA A 46 4.34 -6.12 -5.18
CA ALA A 46 3.05 -5.63 -5.64
C ALA A 46 2.12 -6.77 -6.07
N LEU A 47 0.84 -6.67 -5.70
CA LEU A 47 -0.16 -7.70 -5.94
C LEU A 47 -1.14 -7.24 -7.02
N TYR A 48 -0.86 -7.62 -8.26
CA TYR A 48 -1.66 -7.21 -9.42
C TYR A 48 -2.97 -8.00 -9.54
N GLN A 49 -2.97 -9.26 -9.11
CA GLN A 49 -4.10 -10.20 -9.18
C GLN A 49 -3.92 -11.36 -8.18
N GLY A 50 -4.99 -12.13 -7.92
CA GLY A 50 -4.95 -13.35 -7.11
C GLY A 50 -4.33 -14.56 -7.83
N GLY A 51 -4.29 -15.71 -7.15
CA GLY A 51 -3.83 -16.98 -7.71
C GLY A 51 -4.96 -17.86 -8.27
N GLY A 52 -4.59 -19.03 -8.82
CA GLY A 52 -5.54 -20.02 -9.35
C GLY A 52 -5.80 -19.91 -10.85
N SER A 53 -6.84 -20.59 -11.34
CA SER A 53 -7.19 -20.65 -12.77
C SER A 53 -7.57 -19.30 -13.39
N GLY A 54 -7.97 -18.32 -12.57
CA GLY A 54 -8.26 -16.95 -13.02
C GLY A 54 -7.03 -16.07 -13.24
N PHE A 55 -5.82 -16.57 -12.95
CA PHE A 55 -4.59 -15.83 -13.18
C PHE A 55 -4.29 -15.69 -14.67
N VAL A 56 -3.87 -14.49 -15.08
CA VAL A 56 -3.37 -14.23 -16.44
C VAL A 56 -1.95 -13.71 -16.34
N GLN A 57 -0.99 -14.31 -17.07
CA GLN A 57 0.38 -13.78 -17.11
C GLN A 57 0.37 -12.42 -17.82
N PRO A 58 0.67 -11.30 -17.14
CA PRO A 58 0.70 -10.01 -17.80
C PRO A 58 1.97 -9.89 -18.68
N THR A 59 1.86 -9.18 -19.80
CA THR A 59 3.02 -8.85 -20.64
C THR A 59 3.97 -7.88 -19.93
N TYR A 60 3.41 -7.00 -19.11
CA TYR A 60 4.13 -6.09 -18.22
C TYR A 60 3.22 -5.73 -17.05
N ALA A 61 3.81 -5.26 -15.94
CA ALA A 61 3.08 -4.57 -14.88
C ALA A 61 3.99 -3.52 -14.26
N ILE A 62 3.39 -2.44 -13.76
CA ILE A 62 4.10 -1.31 -13.17
C ILE A 62 3.71 -1.23 -11.70
N ASP A 63 4.70 -1.33 -10.82
CA ASP A 63 4.52 -1.26 -9.37
C ASP A 63 4.37 0.21 -8.88
N PRO A 64 3.75 0.42 -7.70
CA PRO A 64 3.61 1.74 -7.10
C PRO A 64 4.92 2.51 -6.90
N LEU A 65 5.98 1.86 -6.44
CA LEU A 65 7.25 2.51 -6.14
C LEU A 65 7.87 3.08 -7.41
N THR A 66 7.89 2.32 -8.51
CA THR A 66 8.36 2.79 -9.82
C THR A 66 7.60 4.04 -10.27
N SER A 67 6.27 4.03 -10.23
CA SER A 67 5.49 5.21 -10.63
C SER A 67 5.70 6.42 -9.71
N LEU A 68 5.85 6.18 -8.40
CA LEU A 68 6.17 7.24 -7.44
C LEU A 68 7.56 7.84 -7.69
N LEU A 69 8.56 7.01 -8.00
CA LEU A 69 9.93 7.46 -8.32
C LEU A 69 9.95 8.34 -9.57
N ILE A 70 9.22 7.96 -10.62
CA ILE A 70 9.06 8.78 -11.84
C ILE A 70 8.41 10.12 -11.48
N LYS A 71 7.31 10.11 -10.74
CA LYS A 71 6.65 11.35 -10.29
C LYS A 71 7.58 12.23 -9.43
N GLY A 72 8.44 11.61 -8.62
CA GLY A 72 9.44 12.30 -7.81
C GLY A 72 10.54 12.97 -8.62
N GLN A 73 10.97 12.34 -9.72
CA GLN A 73 11.86 12.96 -10.70
C GLN A 73 11.22 14.20 -11.31
N ASP A 74 9.98 14.07 -11.81
CA ASP A 74 9.27 15.13 -12.53
C ASP A 74 8.99 16.38 -11.67
N PHE A 75 8.65 16.18 -10.39
CA PHE A 75 8.24 17.25 -9.48
C PHE A 75 9.28 17.59 -8.41
N HIS A 76 10.47 16.99 -8.50
CA HIS A 76 11.63 17.23 -7.63
C HIS A 76 11.31 17.09 -6.13
N PHE A 77 10.55 16.05 -5.77
CA PHE A 77 10.37 15.67 -4.37
C PHE A 77 11.21 14.45 -4.01
N ARG A 78 11.52 14.30 -2.73
CA ARG A 78 12.39 13.23 -2.26
C ARG A 78 11.56 12.03 -1.82
N ILE A 79 11.90 10.87 -2.37
CA ILE A 79 11.44 9.57 -1.88
C ILE A 79 12.55 8.89 -1.09
N ARG A 80 12.18 8.29 0.04
CA ARG A 80 12.92 7.20 0.67
C ARG A 80 12.02 5.99 0.74
N TYR A 81 12.54 4.79 0.56
CA TYR A 81 11.72 3.58 0.60
C TYR A 81 12.41 2.44 1.33
N ILE A 82 11.60 1.60 1.98
CA ILE A 82 12.01 0.33 2.60
C ILE A 82 10.98 -0.72 2.22
N THR A 83 11.35 -1.57 1.27
CA THR A 83 10.46 -2.60 0.71
C THR A 83 10.53 -3.89 1.52
N ASN A 84 11.62 -4.15 2.23
CA ASN A 84 11.66 -5.24 3.21
C ASN A 84 10.89 -4.85 4.48
N GLN A 85 9.61 -5.22 4.54
CA GLN A 85 8.73 -4.91 5.68
C GLN A 85 9.11 -5.60 7.00
N ASN A 86 10.02 -6.58 6.97
CA ASN A 86 10.52 -7.24 8.17
C ASN A 86 11.85 -6.64 8.67
N ASP A 87 12.46 -5.70 7.94
CA ASP A 87 13.66 -5.01 8.37
C ASP A 87 13.32 -3.84 9.31
N TYR A 88 12.92 -4.18 10.54
CA TYR A 88 12.58 -3.20 11.57
C TYR A 88 13.77 -2.31 11.95
N VAL A 89 15.01 -2.75 11.72
CA VAL A 89 16.20 -1.92 11.95
C VAL A 89 16.25 -0.80 10.92
N ALA A 90 16.13 -1.13 9.62
CA ALA A 90 16.05 -0.12 8.57
C ALA A 90 14.84 0.80 8.77
N ILE A 91 13.67 0.24 9.08
CA ILE A 91 12.44 1.01 9.31
C ILE A 91 12.65 2.02 10.44
N ASN A 92 13.14 1.58 11.60
CA ASN A 92 13.39 2.47 12.73
C ASN A 92 14.45 3.53 12.43
N ASN A 93 15.52 3.16 11.72
CA ASN A 93 16.56 4.11 11.31
C ASN A 93 16.03 5.16 10.33
N SER A 94 15.05 4.82 9.50
CA SER A 94 14.45 5.74 8.53
C SER A 94 13.77 6.94 9.19
N PHE A 95 13.25 6.79 10.41
CA PHE A 95 12.55 7.83 11.15
C PHE A 95 13.45 9.02 11.52
N ASN A 96 14.75 8.79 11.59
CA ASN A 96 15.76 9.84 11.80
C ASN A 96 16.22 10.50 10.49
N GLY A 97 15.62 10.11 9.36
CA GLY A 97 15.96 10.63 8.04
C GLY A 97 15.57 12.10 7.87
N ARG A 98 16.42 12.86 7.16
CA ARG A 98 16.09 14.24 6.76
C ARG A 98 14.73 14.28 6.05
N GLY A 99 13.86 15.17 6.53
CA GLY A 99 12.53 15.40 6.00
C GLY A 99 11.44 14.49 6.58
N PHE A 100 11.78 13.52 7.44
CA PHE A 100 10.81 12.58 8.00
C PHE A 100 9.68 13.28 8.78
N ALA A 101 9.99 14.30 9.58
CA ALA A 101 9.00 15.03 10.37
C ALA A 101 7.90 15.70 9.52
N ALA A 102 8.20 16.02 8.26
CA ALA A 102 7.25 16.62 7.32
C ALA A 102 6.77 15.62 6.24
N ALA A 103 7.17 14.34 6.35
CA ALA A 103 6.92 13.37 5.31
C ALA A 103 5.47 12.92 5.26
N LYS A 104 5.03 12.50 4.08
CA LYS A 104 3.91 11.56 3.91
C LYS A 104 4.47 10.15 3.96
N CYS A 105 4.00 9.33 4.90
CA CYS A 105 4.43 7.94 5.00
C CYS A 105 3.40 7.03 4.36
N LEU A 106 3.76 6.44 3.23
CA LEU A 106 2.91 5.51 2.49
C LEU A 106 3.25 4.09 2.92
N VAL A 107 2.27 3.35 3.42
CA VAL A 107 2.43 1.96 3.84
C VAL A 107 1.60 1.08 2.92
N PHE A 108 2.27 0.28 2.10
CA PHE A 108 1.62 -0.66 1.19
C PHE A 108 1.51 -2.02 1.85
N ILE A 109 0.27 -2.51 1.99
CA ILE A 109 -0.04 -3.83 2.54
C ILE A 109 -0.92 -4.60 1.57
N SER A 110 -0.87 -5.92 1.65
CA SER A 110 -1.68 -6.79 0.80
C SER A 110 -2.22 -7.98 1.55
N ALA A 111 -3.22 -8.62 0.95
CA ALA A 111 -3.54 -9.99 1.27
C ALA A 111 -3.91 -10.76 0.01
N TRP A 112 -3.08 -11.76 -0.28
CA TRP A 112 -3.22 -12.68 -1.40
C TRP A 112 -4.18 -13.80 -1.06
N SER A 113 -4.92 -14.25 -2.06
CA SER A 113 -5.81 -15.41 -2.03
C SER A 113 -5.76 -16.12 -3.38
N SER A 114 -6.12 -17.40 -3.40
CA SER A 114 -6.11 -18.23 -4.61
C SER A 114 -7.23 -19.25 -4.58
N GLU A 115 -7.62 -19.73 -5.76
CA GLU A 115 -8.43 -20.94 -5.90
C GLU A 115 -7.82 -22.12 -5.14
N GLY A 116 -8.70 -22.96 -4.57
CA GLY A 116 -8.34 -24.20 -3.90
C GLY A 116 -8.00 -24.05 -2.41
N TYR A 117 -7.89 -22.82 -1.89
CA TYR A 117 -7.57 -22.58 -0.49
C TYR A 117 -8.27 -21.33 0.04
N ASP A 118 -8.80 -21.43 1.25
CA ASP A 118 -9.21 -20.27 2.03
C ASP A 118 -8.02 -19.61 2.73
N ARG A 119 -8.13 -18.32 3.02
CA ARG A 119 -7.16 -17.65 3.90
C ARG A 119 -7.37 -18.13 5.33
N ASN A 120 -6.28 -18.29 6.07
CA ASN A 120 -6.32 -18.73 7.47
C ASN A 120 -6.86 -17.64 8.42
N ASP A 121 -6.73 -16.37 8.03
CA ASP A 121 -7.13 -15.22 8.83
C ASP A 121 -7.50 -14.03 7.91
N LEU A 122 -7.93 -12.93 8.55
CA LEU A 122 -8.25 -11.66 7.88
C LEU A 122 -7.15 -10.62 8.12
N HIS A 123 -5.90 -11.03 8.34
CA HIS A 123 -4.77 -10.13 8.55
C HIS A 123 -3.98 -9.87 7.27
N ALA A 124 -3.23 -8.76 7.27
CA ALA A 124 -2.37 -8.44 6.15
C ALA A 124 -1.15 -9.38 6.10
N LEU A 125 -0.75 -9.77 4.89
CA LEU A 125 0.40 -10.67 4.70
C LEU A 125 1.71 -10.07 5.18
N ASN A 126 2.65 -10.96 5.50
CA ASN A 126 4.04 -10.63 5.84
C ASN A 126 4.19 -9.62 6.99
N ASN A 127 3.29 -9.64 7.98
CA ASN A 127 3.23 -8.67 9.09
C ASN A 127 2.81 -7.25 8.68
N GLY A 128 1.96 -7.11 7.64
CA GLY A 128 1.50 -5.80 7.16
C GLY A 128 0.85 -4.96 8.26
N ASP A 129 0.04 -5.55 9.13
CA ASP A 129 -0.62 -4.82 10.23
C ASP A 129 0.41 -4.24 11.22
N LYS A 130 1.43 -5.03 11.57
CA LYS A 130 2.53 -4.60 12.44
C LYS A 130 3.38 -3.51 11.78
N LEU A 131 3.58 -3.57 10.47
CA LEU A 131 4.25 -2.51 9.71
C LEU A 131 3.48 -1.19 9.83
N VAL A 132 2.16 -1.21 9.62
CA VAL A 132 1.30 -0.02 9.76
C VAL A 132 1.42 0.56 11.16
N GLN A 133 1.26 -0.26 12.20
CA GLN A 133 1.39 0.17 13.60
C GLN A 133 2.77 0.79 13.88
N THR A 134 3.84 0.18 13.36
CA THR A 134 5.22 0.65 13.56
C THR A 134 5.43 2.02 12.93
N VAL A 135 5.02 2.21 11.67
CA VAL A 135 5.14 3.49 10.97
C VAL A 135 4.26 4.55 11.62
N ALA A 136 3.00 4.21 11.92
CA ALA A 136 2.06 5.12 12.58
C ALA A 136 2.53 5.54 13.99
N SER A 137 3.37 4.76 14.67
CA SER A 137 3.94 5.16 15.97
C SER A 137 4.90 6.35 15.89
N ARG A 138 5.40 6.69 14.69
CA ARG A 138 6.40 7.75 14.47
C ARG A 138 6.04 8.77 13.39
N CYS A 139 5.24 8.38 12.39
CA CYS A 139 4.85 9.26 11.30
C CYS A 139 3.40 9.72 11.44
N ALA A 140 3.19 11.00 11.76
CA ALA A 140 1.86 11.59 11.95
C ALA A 140 0.99 11.59 10.69
N ASN A 141 1.62 11.55 9.50
CA ASN A 141 0.94 11.50 8.22
C ASN A 141 1.07 10.10 7.59
N THR A 142 0.54 9.08 8.26
CA THR A 142 0.55 7.71 7.71
C THR A 142 -0.67 7.50 6.80
N ILE A 143 -0.40 7.10 5.56
CA ILE A 143 -1.39 6.74 4.54
C ILE A 143 -1.21 5.27 4.20
N VAL A 144 -2.24 4.46 4.41
CA VAL A 144 -2.20 3.02 4.16
C VAL A 144 -2.86 2.71 2.82
N ILE A 145 -2.17 1.97 1.95
CA ILE A 145 -2.69 1.49 0.68
C ILE A 145 -2.87 -0.03 0.81
N VAL A 146 -4.13 -0.47 0.73
CA VAL A 146 -4.54 -1.86 0.95
C VAL A 146 -4.85 -2.53 -0.38
N ASN A 147 -4.07 -3.53 -0.73
CA ASN A 147 -4.17 -4.31 -1.96
C ASN A 147 -4.70 -5.71 -1.64
N SER A 148 -6.03 -5.87 -1.66
CA SER A 148 -6.67 -7.16 -1.40
C SER A 148 -7.98 -7.30 -2.16
N ALA A 149 -8.28 -8.55 -2.54
CA ALA A 149 -9.52 -8.93 -3.22
C ALA A 149 -10.68 -9.11 -2.23
N SER A 150 -10.38 -9.31 -0.95
CA SER A 150 -11.34 -9.68 0.10
C SER A 150 -11.07 -8.91 1.39
N GLN A 151 -11.95 -9.04 2.38
CA GLN A 151 -11.91 -8.27 3.61
C GLN A 151 -10.58 -8.42 4.35
N LEU A 152 -10.22 -7.38 5.10
CA LEU A 152 -9.18 -7.43 6.12
C LEU A 152 -9.70 -6.83 7.41
N ASN A 153 -9.25 -7.36 8.53
CA ASN A 153 -9.45 -6.78 9.84
C ASN A 153 -8.51 -5.59 10.00
N LEU A 154 -9.08 -4.39 9.98
CA LEU A 154 -8.31 -3.14 10.07
C LEU A 154 -8.23 -2.60 11.51
N GLU A 155 -8.99 -3.16 12.47
CA GLU A 155 -9.16 -2.56 13.81
C GLU A 155 -7.85 -2.39 14.58
N GLY A 156 -6.84 -3.23 14.28
CA GLY A 156 -5.52 -3.13 14.91
C GLY A 156 -4.78 -1.81 14.62
N TRP A 157 -5.20 -1.04 13.61
CA TRP A 157 -4.50 0.19 13.22
C TRP A 157 -5.36 1.30 12.60
N ILE A 158 -6.58 1.00 12.15
CA ILE A 158 -7.43 1.96 11.41
C ILE A 158 -7.75 3.23 12.19
N ASP A 159 -7.91 3.11 13.51
CA ASP A 159 -8.28 4.20 14.41
C ASP A 159 -7.06 4.85 15.09
N LEU A 160 -5.82 4.43 14.74
CA LEU A 160 -4.63 5.13 15.22
C LEU A 160 -4.67 6.59 14.73
N PRO A 161 -4.36 7.57 15.60
CA PRO A 161 -4.50 8.99 15.29
C PRO A 161 -3.60 9.44 14.13
N ASN A 162 -2.47 8.74 13.94
CA ASN A 162 -1.48 9.03 12.92
C ASN A 162 -1.78 8.33 11.58
N VAL A 163 -2.76 7.41 11.53
CA VAL A 163 -3.27 6.85 10.27
C VAL A 163 -4.33 7.81 9.74
N VAL A 164 -3.91 8.70 8.85
CA VAL A 164 -4.75 9.82 8.38
C VAL A 164 -5.37 9.56 7.00
N GLY A 165 -4.86 8.58 6.26
CA GLY A 165 -5.39 8.19 4.96
C GLY A 165 -5.46 6.67 4.81
N VAL A 166 -6.53 6.16 4.21
CA VAL A 166 -6.64 4.74 3.85
C VAL A 166 -7.28 4.61 2.47
N ILE A 167 -6.56 3.95 1.57
CA ILE A 167 -7.01 3.66 0.21
C ILE A 167 -7.10 2.14 0.04
N TRP A 168 -8.20 1.66 -0.50
CA TRP A 168 -8.36 0.28 -0.95
C TRP A 168 -8.15 0.20 -2.48
N SER A 169 -7.08 -0.45 -2.91
CA SER A 169 -6.73 -0.59 -4.33
C SER A 169 -7.33 -1.83 -5.00
N GLY A 170 -7.84 -2.79 -4.23
CA GLY A 170 -8.47 -4.00 -4.80
C GLY A 170 -7.45 -4.91 -5.46
N MET A 171 -7.78 -5.43 -6.65
CA MET A 171 -6.86 -6.12 -7.58
C MET A 171 -6.67 -5.25 -8.82
N PRO A 172 -5.62 -4.43 -8.87
CA PRO A 172 -5.48 -3.32 -9.82
C PRO A 172 -4.97 -3.71 -11.22
N GLY A 173 -4.53 -4.95 -11.44
CA GLY A 173 -3.97 -5.37 -12.72
C GLY A 173 -2.61 -4.73 -13.04
N SER A 174 -2.21 -4.76 -14.32
CA SER A 174 -0.88 -4.33 -14.77
C SER A 174 -0.56 -2.86 -14.54
N GLU A 175 -1.58 -2.00 -14.50
CA GLU A 175 -1.44 -0.54 -14.35
C GLU A 175 -1.56 -0.07 -12.90
N TYR A 176 -1.14 -0.90 -11.94
CA TYR A 176 -1.28 -0.57 -10.53
C TYR A 176 -0.60 0.74 -10.14
N GLY A 177 0.68 0.88 -10.47
CA GLY A 177 1.47 2.06 -10.14
C GLY A 177 0.88 3.36 -10.69
N PRO A 178 0.63 3.47 -12.00
CA PRO A 178 0.02 4.67 -12.57
C PRO A 178 -1.34 4.99 -11.97
N ALA A 179 -2.20 3.97 -11.81
CA ALA A 179 -3.54 4.17 -11.26
C ALA A 179 -3.52 4.69 -9.80
N ILE A 180 -2.62 4.18 -8.96
CA ILE A 180 -2.53 4.65 -7.57
C ILE A 180 -1.92 6.07 -7.51
N VAL A 181 -0.92 6.38 -8.33
CA VAL A 181 -0.32 7.71 -8.39
C VAL A 181 -1.35 8.76 -8.84
N ASP A 182 -2.19 8.47 -9.83
CA ASP A 182 -3.22 9.41 -10.27
C ASP A 182 -4.22 9.77 -9.15
N VAL A 183 -4.58 8.79 -8.33
CA VAL A 183 -5.44 9.05 -7.15
C VAL A 183 -4.70 9.81 -6.06
N LEU A 184 -3.46 9.43 -5.75
CA LEU A 184 -2.67 10.06 -4.68
C LEU A 184 -2.43 11.55 -4.96
N PHE A 185 -2.23 11.93 -6.21
CA PHE A 185 -1.95 13.31 -6.62
C PHE A 185 -3.17 14.05 -7.21
N GLY A 186 -4.35 13.44 -7.20
CA GLY A 186 -5.59 14.10 -7.58
C GLY A 186 -5.81 14.27 -9.09
N ASN A 187 -5.07 13.56 -9.94
CA ASN A 187 -5.36 13.48 -11.38
C ASN A 187 -6.66 12.69 -11.64
N TYR A 188 -7.05 11.81 -10.71
CA TYR A 188 -8.29 11.06 -10.78
C TYR A 188 -8.99 10.98 -9.42
N ASN A 189 -10.32 11.08 -9.43
CA ASN A 189 -11.13 10.99 -8.21
C ASN A 189 -11.30 9.51 -7.78
N PRO A 190 -11.01 9.12 -6.52
CA PRO A 190 -11.29 7.78 -6.03
C PRO A 190 -12.80 7.54 -5.83
N GLY A 191 -13.54 7.40 -6.93
CA GLY A 191 -15.01 7.27 -6.94
C GLY A 191 -15.55 5.88 -6.61
N GLY A 192 -14.68 4.89 -6.38
CA GLY A 192 -15.09 3.53 -6.03
C GLY A 192 -15.81 3.47 -4.68
N LYS A 193 -16.61 2.41 -4.48
CA LYS A 193 -17.19 2.03 -3.20
C LYS A 193 -16.89 0.56 -2.93
N LEU A 194 -16.89 0.17 -1.65
CA LEU A 194 -16.72 -1.23 -1.27
C LEU A 194 -17.88 -2.06 -1.82
N VAL A 195 -17.54 -3.21 -2.39
CA VAL A 195 -18.51 -4.21 -2.89
C VAL A 195 -18.77 -5.33 -1.88
N PHE A 196 -18.26 -5.15 -0.65
CA PHE A 196 -18.43 -6.05 0.48
C PHE A 196 -18.37 -5.25 1.79
N THR A 197 -18.81 -5.86 2.89
CA THR A 197 -18.74 -5.26 4.23
C THR A 197 -17.36 -5.48 4.84
N LEU A 198 -16.78 -4.43 5.43
CA LEU A 198 -15.64 -4.55 6.35
C LEU A 198 -16.19 -4.59 7.78
N ALA A 199 -16.13 -5.77 8.40
CA ALA A 199 -16.58 -5.97 9.78
C ALA A 199 -15.48 -5.58 10.77
N LYS A 200 -15.88 -5.11 11.96
CA LYS A 200 -14.95 -4.80 13.06
C LYS A 200 -14.34 -6.02 13.73
N LYS A 201 -14.99 -7.18 13.62
CA LYS A 201 -14.53 -8.39 14.28
C LYS A 201 -14.62 -9.54 13.31
N ASP A 202 -13.58 -10.35 13.34
CA ASP A 202 -13.57 -11.66 12.70
C ASP A 202 -14.43 -12.58 13.59
N SER A 203 -15.16 -13.50 12.96
CA SER A 203 -16.08 -14.43 13.66
C SER A 203 -15.36 -15.40 14.59
#